data_AF-A0A9C9F844-F1
#
_entry.id   AF-A0A9C9F844-F1
#
_cell.length_a   1.000
_cell.length_b   1.000
_cell.length_c   1.000
_cell.angle_alpha   90.00
_cell.angle_beta   90.00
_cell.angle_gamma   90.00
#
_symmetry.space_group_name_H-M   'P 1'
#
loop_
_entity.id
_entity.type
_entity.pdbx_description
1 polymer ?
#
loop_
_entity_poly.entity_id
_entity_poly.type
_entity_poly.pdbx_seq_one_letter_code
_entity_poly.pdbx_strand_id
1 'polypeptide(L)' 'MVGKAVKWYEVGTISQKKAAEIAGLTRTEFIFALSRFNLSPFQYTAEELEEELCNAD' A
#
# COMPACT_ATOMS: atom_id res chain seq x y z
N MET A 1 8.89 -5.39 12.37
CA MET A 1 7.97 -6.01 11.38
C MET A 1 7.31 -4.97 10.49
N VAL A 2 6.70 -3.91 11.06
CA VAL A 2 6.00 -2.83 10.32
C VAL A 2 6.77 -2.29 9.09
N GLY A 3 8.03 -1.86 9.24
CA GLY A 3 8.78 -1.30 8.11
C GLY A 3 8.98 -2.26 6.92
N LYS A 4 9.15 -3.57 7.17
CA LYS A 4 9.23 -4.57 6.08
C LYS A 4 7.88 -4.78 5.41
N ALA A 5 6.80 -4.88 6.19
CA ALA A 5 5.45 -5.01 5.67
C ALA A 5 5.04 -3.79 4.82
N VAL A 6 5.42 -2.59 5.27
CA VAL A 6 5.23 -1.34 4.52
C VAL A 6 5.98 -1.38 3.19
N LYS A 7 7.25 -1.82 3.17
CA LYS A 7 8.01 -1.89 1.92
C LYS A 7 7.41 -2.89 0.93
N TRP A 8 6.96 -4.05 1.40
CA TRP A 8 6.30 -5.04 0.53
C TRP A 8 4.95 -4.55 -0.01
N TYR A 9 4.21 -3.77 0.78
CA TYR A 9 2.98 -3.12 0.35
C TYR A 9 3.25 -2.04 -0.71
N GLU A 10 4.24 -1.16 -0.46
CA GLU A 10 4.63 -0.07 -1.36
C GLU A 10 4.99 -0.57 -2.76
N VAL A 11 5.75 -1.67 -2.86
CA VAL A 11 6.20 -2.22 -4.16
C VAL A 11 5.20 -3.21 -4.77
N GLY A 12 3.97 -3.29 -4.26
CA GLY A 12 2.94 -4.12 -4.86
C GLY A 12 2.99 -5.61 -4.51
N THR A 13 3.97 -6.07 -3.74
CA THR A 13 4.20 -7.51 -3.50
C THR A 13 3.11 -8.17 -2.66
N ILE A 14 2.53 -7.42 -1.72
CA ILE A 14 1.44 -7.91 -0.85
C ILE A 14 0.33 -6.87 -0.76
N SER A 15 -0.89 -7.33 -0.49
CA SER A 15 -2.03 -6.44 -0.25
C SER A 15 -1.94 -5.76 1.12
N GLN A 16 -2.64 -4.63 1.28
CA GLN A 16 -2.78 -3.91 2.54
C GLN A 16 -3.21 -4.82 3.72
N LYS A 17 -4.17 -5.72 3.48
CA LYS A 17 -4.66 -6.65 4.50
C LYS A 17 -3.55 -7.61 4.96
N LYS A 18 -2.76 -8.14 4.02
CA LYS A 18 -1.65 -9.05 4.35
C LYS A 18 -0.51 -8.31 5.04
N ALA A 19 -0.24 -7.07 4.64
CA ALA A 19 0.76 -6.23 5.28
C ALA A 19 0.39 -5.91 6.74
N ALA A 20 -0.88 -5.63 7.03
CA ALA A 20 -1.40 -5.44 8.39
C ALA A 20 -1.19 -6.70 9.25
N GLU A 21 -1.55 -7.88 8.72
CA GLU A 21 -1.37 -9.17 9.39
C GLU A 21 0.11 -9.43 9.74
N ILE A 22 1.02 -9.25 8.77
CA ILE A 22 2.48 -9.42 8.97
C ILE A 22 3.03 -8.40 9.98
N ALA A 23 2.48 -7.18 9.97
CA ALA A 23 2.86 -6.14 10.90
C ALA A 23 2.33 -6.38 12.33
N GLY A 24 1.41 -7.33 12.53
CA GLY A 24 0.72 -7.56 13.80
C GLY A 24 -0.25 -6.42 14.14
N LEU A 25 -0.78 -5.75 13.12
CA LEU A 25 -1.66 -4.58 13.24
C LEU A 25 -3.05 -4.91 12.71
N THR A 26 -4.06 -4.22 13.23
CA THR A 26 -5.35 -4.12 12.55
C THR A 26 -5.19 -3.37 11.23
N ARG A 27 -6.16 -3.53 10.32
CA ARG A 27 -6.14 -2.81 9.04
C ARG A 27 -6.09 -1.29 9.22
N THR A 28 -6.86 -0.76 10.18
CA THR A 28 -6.90 0.68 10.49
C THR A 28 -5.55 1.17 11.02
N GLU A 29 -4.94 0.45 11.96
CA GLU A 29 -3.60 0.79 12.47
C GLU A 29 -2.54 0.74 11.37
N PHE A 30 -2.65 -0.19 10.43
CA PHE A 30 -1.74 -0.25 9.29
C PHE A 30 -1.92 0.96 8.36
N ILE A 31 -3.15 1.38 8.08
CA ILE A 31 -3.42 2.62 7.31
C ILE A 31 -2.79 3.84 8.00
N PHE A 32 -2.92 3.95 9.33
CA PHE A 32 -2.24 5.02 10.08
C PHE A 32 -0.72 4.86 10.12
N ALA A 33 -0.19 3.64 10.02
CA ALA A 33 1.24 3.43 9.93
C ALA A 33 1.81 3.93 8.59
N LEU A 34 1.07 3.80 7.49
CA LEU A 34 1.50 4.26 6.16
C LEU A 34 1.76 5.77 6.10
N SER A 35 1.00 6.57 6.84
CA SER A 35 1.21 8.03 6.88
C SER A 35 2.56 8.43 7.47
N ARG A 36 3.11 7.62 8.40
CA ARG A 36 4.46 7.83 8.97
C ARG A 36 5.57 7.60 7.94
N PHE A 37 5.26 6.87 6.87
CA PHE A 37 6.15 6.62 5.73
C PHE A 37 5.81 7.49 4.52
N ASN A 38 4.86 8.43 4.65
CA ASN A 38 4.35 9.27 3.57
C ASN A 38 3.80 8.47 2.38
N LEU A 39 3.21 7.29 2.66
CA LEU A 39 2.63 6.41 1.65
C LEU A 39 1.11 6.52 1.63
N SER A 40 0.55 6.43 0.43
CA SER A 40 -0.89 6.35 0.22
C SER A 40 -1.46 5.03 0.77
N PRO A 41 -2.66 5.05 1.39
CA PRO A 41 -3.38 3.82 1.72
C PRO A 41 -4.03 3.16 0.49
N PHE A 42 -3.96 3.80 -0.67
CA PHE A 42 -4.37 3.24 -1.94
C PHE A 42 -3.13 2.76 -2.69
N GLN A 43 -3.06 1.45 -2.87
CA GLN A 43 -1.99 0.79 -3.59
C GLN A 43 -2.34 0.81 -5.08
N TYR A 44 -2.30 2.00 -5.69
CA TYR A 44 -2.33 2.10 -7.15
C TYR A 44 -0.94 1.75 -7.66
N THR A 45 -0.84 0.87 -8.65
CA THR A 45 0.44 0.71 -9.34
C THR A 45 0.68 1.89 -10.29
N ALA A 46 1.93 2.16 -10.62
CA ALA A 46 2.24 3.19 -11.63
C ALA A 46 1.60 2.81 -12.98
N GLU A 47 1.55 1.52 -13.29
CA GLU A 47 0.93 1.00 -14.49
C GLU A 47 -0.60 1.20 -14.52
N GLU A 48 -1.29 1.03 -13.39
CA GLU A 48 -2.75 1.30 -13.29
C GLU A 48 -3.07 2.80 -13.49
N LEU A 49 -2.21 3.69 -12.97
CA LEU A 49 -2.35 5.14 -13.19
C LEU A 49 -2.09 5.54 -14.64
N GLU A 50 -1.13 4.89 -15.31
CA GLU A 50 -0.86 5.11 -16.74
C GLU A 50 -1.99 4.58 -17.63
N GLU A 51 -2.57 3.42 -17.30
CA GLU A 51 -3.75 2.89 -18.00
C GLU A 51 -4.99 3.76 -17.81
N GLU A 52 -5.23 4.33 -16.63
CA GLU A 52 -6.35 5.26 -16.40
C GLU A 52 -6.18 6.58 -17.17
N LEU A 53 -4.95 7.10 -17.29
CA LEU A 53 -4.66 8.29 -18.10
C LEU A 53 -4.81 8.03 -19.61
N CYS A 54 -4.48 6.82 -20.08
CA CYS A 54 -4.56 6.46 -21.49
C CYS A 54 -5.99 6.12 -21.96
N ASN A 55 -6.89 5.75 -21.04
CA ASN A 55 -8.30 5.43 -21.34
C ASN A 55 -9.27 6.59 -21.01
N ALA A 56 -8.74 7.79 -20.72
CA ALA A 56 -9.54 8.99 -20.44
C ALA A 56 -9.97 9.78 -21.70
N ASP A 57 -9.87 9.17 -22.89
CA ASP A 57 -10.34 9.71 -24.18
C ASP A 57 -11.67 9.06 -24.63
#